data_AF-A0A7M2Z193-F1
#
_entry.id   AF-A0A7M2Z193-F1
#
_cell.length_a   1.000
_cell.length_b   1.000
_cell.length_c   1.000
_cell.angle_alpha   90.00
_cell.angle_beta   90.00
_cell.angle_gamma   90.00
#
_symmetry.space_group_name_H-M   'P 1'
#
loop_
_entity.id
_entity.type
_entity.pdbx_description
1 polymer ?
#
loop_
_entity_poly.entity_id
_entity_poly.type
_entity_poly.pdbx_seq_one_letter_code
_entity_poly.pdbx_strand_id
1 'polypeptide(L)' 'MQAVKTVRTARTDGGGGAVAEAVAAAYDPFLEPLLGDPYAFFAQARAEAPVFYAAAADRSVVSDVSFRGPLAPEVEWDA' A
#
# COMPACT_ATOMS: atom_id res chain seq x y z
N MET A 1 26.76 2.64 -13.00
CA MET A 1 26.05 3.25 -11.85
C MET A 1 25.05 4.23 -12.42
N GLN A 2 23.77 3.87 -12.47
CA GLN A 2 22.73 4.78 -12.94
C GLN A 2 22.15 5.56 -11.75
N ALA A 3 22.05 6.87 -11.90
CA ALA A 3 21.57 7.78 -10.86
C ALA A 3 20.04 7.81 -10.86
N VAL A 4 19.42 7.43 -9.75
CA VAL A 4 17.96 7.51 -9.58
C VAL A 4 17.59 8.97 -9.36
N LYS A 5 16.93 9.59 -10.35
CA LYS A 5 16.42 10.95 -10.25
C LYS A 5 15.09 10.93 -9.49
N THR A 6 15.19 11.16 -8.19
CA THR A 6 14.12 11.55 -7.24
C THR A 6 12.73 10.92 -7.49
N VAL A 7 12.38 9.93 -6.66
CA VAL A 7 11.01 9.41 -6.54
C VAL A 7 10.06 10.56 -6.23
N ARG A 8 9.21 10.96 -7.18
CA ARG A 8 8.06 11.82 -6.90
C ARG A 8 6.98 10.94 -6.30
N THR A 9 6.91 10.91 -4.97
CA THR A 9 5.72 10.41 -4.29
C THR A 9 4.55 11.24 -4.79
N ALA A 10 3.64 10.63 -5.55
CA ALA A 10 2.35 11.24 -5.84
C ALA A 10 1.68 11.50 -4.48
N ARG A 11 1.76 12.75 -3.99
CA ARG A 11 0.93 13.19 -2.88
C ARG A 11 -0.50 13.16 -3.39
N THR A 12 -1.20 12.08 -3.08
CA THR A 12 -2.65 12.09 -3.00
C THR A 12 -3.01 13.00 -1.83
N ASP A 13 -3.42 14.21 -2.16
CA ASP A 13 -4.20 15.18 -1.38
C ASP A 13 -4.36 14.83 0.12
N GLY A 14 -3.32 15.17 0.89
CA GLY A 14 -3.33 15.53 2.33
C GLY A 14 -3.79 14.53 3.41
N GLY A 15 -4.68 13.59 3.11
CA GLY A 15 -5.29 12.67 4.10
C GLY A 15 -5.16 11.19 3.75
N GLY A 16 -5.17 10.84 2.45
CA GLY A 16 -5.10 9.44 2.01
C GLY A 16 -3.76 8.75 2.29
N GLY A 17 -2.66 9.50 2.23
CA GLY A 17 -1.31 8.96 2.49
C GLY A 17 -1.12 8.51 3.94
N ALA A 18 -1.52 9.34 4.92
CA ALA A 18 -1.36 9.01 6.34
C ALA A 18 -2.24 7.83 6.78
N VAL A 19 -3.45 7.71 6.22
CA VAL A 19 -4.35 6.57 6.47
C VAL A 19 -3.78 5.29 5.86
N ALA A 20 -3.27 5.34 4.62
CA ALA A 20 -2.63 4.19 4.00
C ALA A 20 -1.36 3.73 4.74
N GLU A 21 -0.56 4.66 5.26
CA GLU A 21 0.59 4.35 6.11
C GLU A 21 0.18 3.67 7.43
N ALA A 22 -0.91 4.11 8.06
CA ALA A 22 -1.43 3.48 9.28
C ALA A 22 -1.94 2.05 9.01
N VAL A 23 -2.68 1.84 7.92
CA VAL A 23 -3.12 0.50 7.49
C VAL A 23 -1.92 -0.39 7.19
N ALA A 24 -0.92 0.12 6.46
CA ALA A 24 0.30 -0.60 6.15
C ALA A 24 1.10 -1.00 7.39
N ALA A 25 1.22 -0.10 8.37
CA ALA A 25 1.93 -0.37 9.63
C ALA A 25 1.24 -1.43 10.49
N ALA A 26 -0.09 -1.57 10.38
CA ALA A 26 -0.87 -2.58 11.09
C ALA A 26 -0.89 -3.95 10.39
N TYR A 27 -0.41 -4.04 9.14
CA TYR A 27 -0.41 -5.26 8.36
C TYR A 27 0.85 -6.10 8.60
N ASP A 28 0.68 -7.22 9.30
CA ASP A 28 1.66 -8.31 9.35
C ASP A 28 0.96 -9.65 9.07
N PRO A 29 1.12 -10.24 7.87
CA PRO A 29 0.42 -11.46 7.49
C PRO A 29 0.96 -12.71 8.19
N PHE A 30 2.04 -12.60 8.97
CA PHE A 30 2.69 -13.72 9.64
C PHE A 30 2.31 -13.83 11.12
N LEU A 31 1.46 -12.93 11.62
CA LEU A 31 1.04 -12.88 13.01
C LEU A 31 -0.49 -12.97 13.16
N GLU A 32 -0.94 -13.35 14.36
CA GLU A 32 -2.33 -13.15 14.74
C GLU A 32 -2.65 -11.65 14.87
N PRO A 33 -3.87 -11.20 14.52
CA PRO A 33 -5.04 -12.00 14.15
C PRO A 33 -5.15 -12.38 12.66
N LEU A 34 -4.19 -11.95 11.82
CA LEU A 34 -4.25 -12.12 10.36
C LEU A 34 -4.14 -13.59 9.92
N LEU A 35 -3.46 -14.43 10.70
CA LEU A 35 -3.41 -15.88 10.46
C LEU A 35 -4.76 -16.57 10.72
N GLY A 36 -5.50 -16.13 11.74
CA GLY A 36 -6.81 -16.70 12.10
C GLY A 36 -7.96 -16.18 11.23
N ASP A 37 -8.16 -14.86 11.19
CA ASP A 37 -9.20 -14.22 10.39
C ASP A 37 -8.68 -12.95 9.69
N PRO A 38 -8.17 -13.09 8.45
CA PRO A 38 -7.69 -11.94 7.70
C PRO A 38 -8.81 -11.03 7.19
N TYR A 39 -10.07 -11.49 7.12
CA TYR A 39 -11.12 -10.75 6.44
C TYR A 39 -11.57 -9.49 7.20
N ALA A 40 -11.50 -9.52 8.53
CA ALA A 40 -11.80 -8.34 9.36
C ALA A 40 -10.85 -7.17 9.04
N PHE A 41 -9.55 -7.45 8.95
CA PHE A 41 -8.54 -6.46 8.54
C PHE A 41 -8.82 -5.96 7.11
N PHE A 42 -8.99 -6.88 6.15
CA PHE A 42 -9.19 -6.48 4.76
C PHE A 42 -10.51 -5.76 4.50
N ALA A 43 -11.54 -5.92 5.35
CA ALA A 43 -12.76 -5.12 5.27
C ALA A 43 -12.48 -3.63 5.52
N GLN A 44 -11.69 -3.30 6.54
CA GLN A 44 -11.25 -1.94 6.79
C GLN A 44 -10.31 -1.44 5.69
N ALA A 45 -9.30 -2.25 5.32
CA ALA A 45 -8.32 -1.86 4.32
C ALA A 45 -8.96 -1.49 2.98
N ARG A 46 -10.01 -2.20 2.54
CA ARG A 46 -10.74 -1.85 1.31
C ARG A 46 -11.33 -0.44 1.31
N ALA A 47 -11.85 0.01 2.45
CA ALA A 47 -12.48 1.32 2.57
C ALA A 47 -11.46 2.45 2.70
N GLU A 48 -10.35 2.18 3.37
CA GLU A 48 -9.38 3.20 3.80
C GLU A 48 -8.13 3.26 2.92
N ALA A 49 -7.63 2.11 2.48
CA ALA A 49 -6.39 1.93 1.73
C ALA A 49 -6.52 0.74 0.75
N PRO A 50 -7.27 0.90 -0.36
CA PRO A 50 -7.54 -0.17 -1.32
C PRO A 50 -6.26 -0.76 -1.94
N VAL A 51 -5.17 0.01 -1.94
CA VAL A 51 -3.81 -0.42 -2.25
C VAL A 51 -2.85 0.22 -1.23
N PHE A 52 -1.95 -0.58 -0.66
CA PHE A 52 -0.91 -0.10 0.26
C PHE A 52 0.36 -0.96 0.14
N TYR A 53 1.50 -0.42 0.55
CA TYR A 53 2.77 -1.17 0.56
C TYR A 53 2.99 -1.81 1.94
N ALA A 54 3.18 -3.13 1.96
CA ALA A 54 3.44 -3.92 3.16
C ALA A 54 4.95 -4.15 3.34
N ALA A 55 5.56 -3.47 4.32
CA ALA A 55 6.98 -3.62 4.61
C ALA A 55 7.36 -5.03 5.10
N ALA A 56 6.48 -5.68 5.87
CA ALA A 56 6.71 -7.03 6.39
C ALA A 56 6.92 -8.08 5.28
N ALA A 57 6.30 -7.88 4.12
CA ALA A 57 6.39 -8.77 2.97
C ALA A 57 7.23 -8.19 1.81
N ASP A 58 7.64 -6.92 1.89
CA ASP A 58 8.24 -6.14 0.80
C ASP A 58 7.40 -6.20 -0.50
N ARG A 59 6.09 -5.99 -0.37
CA ARG A 59 5.14 -6.08 -1.51
C ARG A 59 4.01 -5.06 -1.41
N SER A 60 3.51 -4.62 -2.55
CA SER A 60 2.21 -3.94 -2.62
C SER A 60 1.08 -4.95 -2.41
N VAL A 61 0.14 -4.59 -1.55
CA VAL A 61 -1.06 -5.35 -1.23
C VAL A 61 -2.26 -4.65 -1.87
N VAL A 62 -3.07 -5.43 -2.59
CA VAL A 62 -4.33 -4.98 -3.17
C VAL A 62 -5.47 -5.59 -2.37
N SER A 63 -6.23 -4.74 -1.67
CA SER A 63 -7.34 -5.18 -0.82
C SER A 63 -8.69 -5.09 -1.54
N ASP A 64 -8.83 -4.17 -2.50
CA ASP A 64 -10.01 -4.01 -3.36
C ASP A 64 -9.69 -4.25 -4.84
N VAL A 65 -10.29 -5.28 -5.43
CA VAL A 65 -10.15 -5.64 -6.85
C VAL A 65 -10.91 -4.69 -7.81
N SER A 66 -11.84 -3.90 -7.27
CA SER A 66 -12.56 -2.88 -8.02
C SER A 66 -11.76 -1.59 -8.15
N PHE A 67 -10.67 -1.43 -7.40
CA PHE A 67 -9.81 -0.26 -7.49
C PHE A 67 -9.25 -0.09 -8.91
N ARG A 68 -9.25 1.14 -9.40
CA ARG A 68 -8.79 1.52 -10.76
C ARG A 68 -7.72 2.61 -10.73
N GLY A 69 -7.15 2.91 -9.57
CA GLY A 69 -6.04 3.85 -9.44
C GLY A 69 -4.67 3.19 -9.69
N PRO A 70 -3.59 3.98 -9.71
CA PRO A 70 -2.24 3.48 -9.92
C PRO A 70 -1.83 2.52 -8.79
N LEU A 71 -1.22 1.38 -9.15
CA LEU A 71 -0.81 0.31 -8.21
C LEU A 71 0.58 0.55 -7.56
N ALA A 72 1.33 1.54 -8.06
CA ALA A 72 2.65 1.93 -7.58
C ALA A 72 2.85 3.44 -7.84
N PRO A 73 3.74 4.12 -7.11
CA PRO A 73 4.27 5.39 -7.59
C PRO A 73 4.88 5.16 -8.98
N GLU A 74 4.52 5.99 -9.97
CA GLU A 74 5.14 5.95 -11.29
C GLU A 74 6.65 6.14 -11.13
N VAL A 75 7.42 5.07 -11.33
CA VAL A 75 8.87 5.19 -11.49
C VAL A 75 9.10 5.50 -12.96
N GLU A 76 9.36 6.78 -13.24
CA GLU A 76 9.80 7.25 -14.55
C GLU A 76 11.25 6.78 -14.74
N TRP A 77 11.46 5.84 -15.66
CA TRP A 77 12.79 5.35 -16.04
C TRP A 77 13.25 6.13 -17.28
N ASP A 78 14.34 6.89 -17.17
CA ASP A 78 15.01 7.50 -18.33
C ASP A 78 15.74 6.41 -19.15
N ALA A 79 15.61 6.49 -20.49
CA ALA A 79 16.19 5.57 -21.47
C ALA A 79 17.69 5.80 -21.74
#